data_AF-A0A812PXH0-F1
#
_entry.id   AF-A0A812PXH0-F1
#
_cell.length_a   1.000
_cell.length_b   1.000
_cell.length_c   1.000
_cell.angle_alpha   90.00
_cell.angle_beta   90.00
_cell.angle_gamma   90.00
#
_symmetry.space_group_name_H-M   'P 1'
#
loop_
_entity.id
_entity.type
_entity.pdbx_description
1 polymer ?
#
loop_
_entity_poly.entity_id
_entity_poly.type
_entity_poly.pdbx_seq_one_letter_code
_entity_poly.pdbx_strand_id
1 'polypeptide(L)'
;MPSYEEALTAFAETRSLLARAEDAMQNAVQAEQQKVVELKRELAEAKEASRKAVADVAAARDAQEKAEGRLEKLEEKLQAKRDAIQELQDEKDALETKLEKRKKENRDLKEEVEELEKKLEKKAGEEKKKQRQESPSSSEEEKKKKQLKLKASVSRSRSRAGSPERELQKRKERKSKSPGGKSSASSKGREKARNRSRSLSGSRDRRRDDNERDRDRRGRSRSRRSSSRRSRSRDYRAGGKGDGKGDGLQLCIPYVQGRCRRGDTCRDRHPADDLDAIYETLKRKPCRYGADCKRRDCVFKHPDDGRRRTD
;
A
#
# COMPACT_ATOMS: atom_id res chain seq x y z
N MET A 1 -42.55 -102.87 16.38
CA MET A 1 -41.32 -102.32 16.99
C MET A 1 -40.40 -101.97 15.84
N PRO A 2 -39.91 -100.73 15.74
CA PRO A 2 -38.90 -100.40 14.74
C PRO A 2 -37.72 -101.36 14.88
N SER A 3 -37.11 -101.74 13.77
CA SER A 3 -35.93 -102.59 13.80
C SER A 3 -34.78 -101.83 14.47
N TYR A 4 -33.83 -102.55 15.07
CA TYR A 4 -32.66 -101.92 15.71
C TYR A 4 -31.89 -101.01 14.73
N GLU A 5 -31.86 -101.37 13.44
CA GLU A 5 -31.22 -100.58 12.39
C GLU A 5 -31.94 -99.26 12.14
N GLU A 6 -33.28 -99.24 12.12
CA GLU A 6 -34.08 -98.01 11.97
C GLU A 6 -33.86 -97.02 13.14
N ALA A 7 -33.68 -97.54 14.36
CA ALA A 7 -33.38 -96.69 15.51
C ALA A 7 -31.98 -96.05 15.38
N LEU A 8 -30.98 -96.81 14.91
CA LEU A 8 -29.62 -96.28 14.70
C LEU A 8 -29.58 -95.22 13.60
N THR A 9 -30.29 -95.43 12.49
CA THR A 9 -30.37 -94.42 11.41
C THR A 9 -31.04 -93.14 11.91
N ALA A 10 -32.12 -93.24 12.69
CA ALA A 10 -32.76 -92.07 13.30
C ALA A 10 -31.80 -91.31 14.26
N PHE A 11 -30.99 -92.01 15.06
CA PHE A 11 -29.98 -91.37 15.91
C PHE A 11 -28.86 -90.71 15.11
N ALA A 12 -28.44 -91.31 14.00
CA ALA A 12 -27.42 -90.72 13.12
C ALA A 12 -27.95 -89.45 12.44
N GLU A 13 -29.18 -89.48 11.93
CA GLU A 13 -29.85 -88.33 11.32
C GLU A 13 -30.04 -87.18 12.33
N THR A 14 -30.52 -87.48 13.53
CA THR A 14 -30.69 -86.46 14.59
C THR A 14 -29.37 -85.83 15.00
N ARG A 15 -28.28 -86.59 15.13
CA ARG A 15 -26.93 -86.03 15.37
C ARG A 15 -26.45 -85.16 14.22
N SER A 16 -26.68 -85.57 12.98
CA SER A 16 -26.33 -84.75 11.82
C SER A 16 -27.15 -83.44 11.78
N LEU A 17 -28.43 -83.48 12.16
CA LEU A 17 -29.27 -82.29 12.25
C LEU A 17 -28.81 -81.35 13.36
N LEU A 18 -28.45 -81.89 14.53
CA LEU A 18 -27.89 -81.11 15.63
C LEU A 18 -26.55 -80.46 15.25
N ALA A 19 -25.64 -81.19 14.60
CA ALA A 19 -24.38 -80.62 14.12
C ALA A 19 -24.62 -79.48 13.11
N ARG A 20 -25.54 -79.67 12.15
CA ARG A 20 -25.92 -78.60 11.20
C ARG A 20 -26.54 -77.39 11.91
N ALA A 21 -27.35 -77.62 12.95
CA ALA A 21 -27.94 -76.54 13.74
C ALA A 21 -26.87 -75.78 14.54
N GLU A 22 -25.90 -76.48 15.14
CA GLU A 22 -24.74 -75.88 15.81
C GLU A 22 -23.90 -75.05 14.85
N ASP A 23 -23.55 -75.58 13.67
CA ASP A 23 -22.82 -74.85 12.64
C ASP A 23 -23.59 -73.61 12.17
N ALA A 24 -24.91 -73.73 11.96
CA ALA A 24 -25.76 -72.61 11.60
C ALA A 24 -25.78 -71.52 12.68
N MET A 25 -25.84 -71.89 13.96
CA MET A 25 -25.75 -70.94 15.08
C MET A 25 -24.37 -70.28 15.15
N GLN A 26 -23.29 -71.03 14.99
CA GLN A 26 -21.93 -70.46 14.98
C GLN A 26 -21.74 -69.46 13.84
N ASN A 27 -22.23 -69.80 12.64
CA ASN A 27 -22.20 -68.89 11.49
C ASN A 27 -23.02 -67.62 11.75
N ALA A 28 -24.19 -67.74 12.37
CA ALA A 28 -25.00 -66.58 12.75
C ALA A 28 -24.28 -65.68 13.77
N VAL A 29 -23.65 -66.26 14.79
CA VAL A 29 -22.86 -65.51 15.78
C VAL A 29 -21.68 -64.80 15.13
N GLN A 30 -20.94 -65.47 14.23
CA GLN A 30 -19.84 -64.86 13.51
C GLN A 30 -20.29 -63.71 12.61
N ALA A 31 -21.43 -63.88 11.92
CA ALA A 31 -22.01 -62.81 11.09
C ALA A 31 -22.41 -61.59 11.94
N GLU A 32 -23.02 -61.78 13.11
CA GLU A 32 -23.34 -60.68 14.03
C GLU A 32 -22.08 -60.02 14.60
N GLN A 33 -21.03 -60.79 14.92
CA GLN A 33 -19.75 -60.23 15.34
C GLN A 33 -19.11 -59.36 14.25
N GLN A 34 -19.17 -59.78 12.99
CA GLN A 34 -18.68 -58.99 11.85
C GLN A 34 -19.45 -57.69 11.71
N LYS A 35 -20.79 -57.72 11.78
CA LYS A 35 -21.63 -56.51 11.77
C LYS A 35 -21.27 -55.55 12.89
N VAL A 36 -21.04 -56.05 14.11
CA VAL A 36 -20.64 -55.21 15.25
C VAL A 36 -19.27 -54.56 15.02
N VAL A 37 -18.32 -55.26 14.39
CA VAL A 37 -17.01 -54.69 14.04
C VAL A 37 -17.14 -53.59 12.99
N GLU A 38 -17.96 -53.80 11.95
CA GLU A 38 -18.25 -52.81 10.92
C GLU A 38 -18.89 -51.55 11.51
N LEU A 39 -19.95 -51.70 12.32
CA LEU A 39 -20.62 -50.58 12.98
C LEU A 39 -19.66 -49.80 13.92
N LYS A 40 -18.75 -50.50 14.60
CA LYS A 40 -17.72 -49.84 15.42
C LYS A 40 -16.74 -49.03 14.59
N ARG A 41 -16.36 -49.53 13.40
CA ARG A 41 -15.49 -48.82 12.46
C ARG A 41 -16.20 -47.57 11.92
N GLU A 42 -17.44 -47.70 11.46
CA GLU A 42 -18.23 -46.58 10.97
C GLU A 42 -18.41 -45.49 12.05
N LEU A 43 -18.69 -45.90 13.30
CA LEU A 43 -18.80 -44.98 14.43
C LEU A 43 -17.47 -44.26 14.71
N ALA A 44 -16.34 -44.95 14.59
CA ALA A 44 -15.01 -44.35 14.76
C ALA A 44 -14.71 -43.33 13.65
N GLU A 45 -14.99 -43.68 12.38
CA GLU A 45 -14.83 -42.79 11.23
C GLU A 45 -15.75 -41.56 11.36
N ALA A 46 -17.00 -41.73 11.78
CA ALA A 46 -17.93 -40.62 12.04
C ALA A 46 -17.45 -39.69 13.17
N LYS A 47 -16.88 -40.24 14.25
CA LYS A 47 -16.29 -39.44 15.34
C LYS A 47 -15.07 -38.66 14.88
N GLU A 48 -14.22 -39.25 14.06
CA GLU A 48 -13.05 -38.55 13.49
C GLU A 48 -13.49 -37.42 12.56
N ALA A 49 -14.47 -37.68 11.68
CA ALA A 49 -15.06 -36.66 10.81
C ALA A 49 -15.68 -35.50 11.63
N SER A 50 -16.40 -35.82 12.71
CA SER A 50 -16.96 -34.81 13.63
C SER A 50 -15.87 -33.97 14.30
N ARG A 51 -14.79 -34.60 14.79
CA ARG A 51 -13.65 -33.88 15.40
C ARG A 51 -12.98 -32.94 14.40
N LYS A 52 -12.79 -33.40 13.16
CA LYS A 52 -12.23 -32.59 12.08
C LYS A 52 -13.12 -31.38 11.78
N ALA A 53 -14.43 -31.59 11.65
CA ALA A 53 -15.38 -30.50 11.43
C ALA A 53 -15.36 -29.47 12.57
N VAL A 54 -15.28 -29.91 13.83
CA VAL A 54 -15.15 -29.00 14.99
C VAL A 54 -13.84 -28.22 14.95
N ALA A 55 -12.72 -28.86 14.57
CA ALA A 55 -11.44 -28.18 14.43
C ALA A 55 -11.45 -27.14 13.30
N ASP A 56 -12.08 -27.45 12.16
CA ASP A 56 -12.21 -26.53 11.03
C ASP A 56 -13.09 -25.32 11.40
N VAL A 57 -14.19 -25.53 12.13
CA VAL A 57 -15.04 -24.44 12.65
C VAL A 57 -14.28 -23.57 13.67
N ALA A 58 -13.48 -24.16 14.54
CA ALA A 58 -12.64 -23.40 15.48
C ALA A 58 -11.60 -22.54 14.73
N ALA A 59 -10.92 -23.11 13.73
CA ALA A 59 -9.97 -22.36 12.91
C ALA A 59 -10.65 -21.21 12.13
N ALA A 60 -11.89 -21.42 11.66
CA ALA A 60 -12.66 -20.38 11.00
C ALA A 60 -13.02 -19.22 11.95
N ARG A 61 -13.39 -19.51 13.21
CA ARG A 61 -13.64 -18.49 14.23
C ARG A 61 -12.38 -17.68 14.56
N ASP A 62 -11.24 -18.33 14.75
CA ASP A 62 -9.96 -17.64 14.98
C ASP A 62 -9.57 -16.73 13.81
N ALA A 63 -9.91 -17.13 12.57
CA ALA A 63 -9.68 -16.31 11.39
C ALA A 63 -10.64 -15.11 11.34
N GLN A 64 -11.90 -15.30 11.73
CA GLN A 64 -12.90 -14.23 11.85
C GLN A 64 -12.48 -13.20 12.90
N GLU A 65 -12.09 -13.60 14.11
CA GLU A 65 -11.65 -12.69 15.17
C GLU A 65 -10.43 -11.85 14.73
N LYS A 66 -9.49 -12.46 14.00
CA LYS A 66 -8.34 -11.73 13.42
C LYS A 66 -8.76 -10.73 12.35
N ALA A 67 -9.82 -11.00 11.60
CA ALA A 67 -10.36 -10.07 10.61
C ALA A 67 -11.08 -8.91 11.30
N GLU A 68 -11.90 -9.20 12.30
CA GLU A 68 -12.60 -8.21 13.13
C GLU A 68 -11.60 -7.26 13.83
N GLY A 69 -10.55 -7.79 14.46
CA GLY A 69 -9.50 -6.96 15.06
C GLY A 69 -8.68 -6.12 14.05
N ARG A 70 -8.73 -6.43 12.74
CA ARG A 70 -8.17 -5.55 11.70
C ARG A 70 -9.15 -4.46 11.31
N LEU A 71 -10.45 -4.76 11.29
CA LEU A 71 -11.51 -3.79 11.02
C LEU A 71 -11.54 -2.73 12.12
N GLU A 72 -11.52 -3.11 13.39
CA GLU A 72 -11.47 -2.18 14.52
C GLU A 72 -10.30 -1.18 14.41
N LYS A 73 -9.11 -1.65 14.05
CA LYS A 73 -7.93 -0.78 13.83
C LYS A 73 -8.07 0.16 12.64
N LEU A 74 -8.84 -0.23 11.62
CA LEU A 74 -9.13 0.64 10.48
C LEU A 74 -10.19 1.68 10.86
N GLU A 75 -11.19 1.29 11.64
CA GLU A 75 -12.21 2.20 12.19
C GLU A 75 -11.59 3.25 13.11
N GLU A 76 -10.69 2.86 14.02
CA GLU A 76 -9.95 3.80 14.88
C GLU A 76 -9.15 4.81 14.05
N LYS A 77 -8.47 4.36 13.00
CA LYS A 77 -7.73 5.25 12.08
C LYS A 77 -8.65 6.16 11.28
N LEU A 78 -9.82 5.68 10.88
CA LEU A 78 -10.82 6.51 10.20
C LEU A 78 -11.37 7.56 11.15
N GLN A 79 -11.64 7.21 12.40
CA GLN A 79 -12.10 8.15 13.40
C GLN A 79 -11.04 9.22 13.70
N ALA A 80 -9.78 8.83 13.94
CA ALA A 80 -8.69 9.79 14.14
C ALA A 80 -8.51 10.75 12.94
N LYS A 81 -8.75 10.28 11.71
CA LYS A 81 -8.75 11.14 10.52
C LYS A 81 -9.95 12.08 10.46
N ARG A 82 -11.14 11.65 10.90
CA ARG A 82 -12.33 12.51 11.00
C ARG A 82 -12.08 13.63 12.01
N ASP A 83 -11.56 13.29 13.18
CA ASP A 83 -11.25 14.25 14.23
C ASP A 83 -10.19 15.26 13.74
N ALA A 84 -9.13 14.80 13.07
CA ALA A 84 -8.13 15.69 12.48
C ALA A 84 -8.69 16.61 11.37
N ILE A 85 -9.66 16.13 10.58
CA ILE A 85 -10.35 16.97 9.59
C ILE A 85 -11.18 18.04 10.30
N GLN A 86 -11.85 17.68 11.39
CA GLN A 86 -12.66 18.60 12.18
C GLN A 86 -11.80 19.68 12.83
N GLU A 87 -10.67 19.33 13.44
CA GLU A 87 -9.71 20.31 13.99
C GLU A 87 -9.24 21.32 12.92
N LEU A 88 -8.92 20.84 11.71
CA LEU A 88 -8.53 21.71 10.60
C LEU A 88 -9.68 22.61 10.11
N GLN A 89 -10.93 22.15 10.21
CA GLN A 89 -12.11 22.98 9.91
C GLN A 89 -12.27 24.08 10.97
N ASP A 90 -12.14 23.75 12.25
CA ASP A 90 -12.22 24.73 13.33
C ASP A 90 -11.09 25.78 13.24
N GLU A 91 -9.86 25.35 12.90
CA GLU A 91 -8.75 26.26 12.65
C GLU A 91 -9.02 27.20 11.47
N LYS A 92 -9.59 26.67 10.38
CA LYS A 92 -9.94 27.46 9.21
C LYS A 92 -10.99 28.51 9.57
N ASP A 93 -12.05 28.15 10.26
CA ASP A 93 -13.13 29.06 10.66
C ASP A 93 -12.61 30.13 11.64
N ALA A 94 -11.72 29.76 12.56
CA ALA A 94 -11.04 30.70 13.45
C ALA A 94 -10.13 31.70 12.70
N LEU A 95 -9.50 31.29 11.58
CA LEU A 95 -8.73 32.20 10.73
C LEU A 95 -9.63 33.08 9.86
N GLU A 96 -10.75 32.57 9.37
CA GLU A 96 -11.73 33.33 8.60
C GLU A 96 -12.33 34.46 9.43
N THR A 97 -12.76 34.18 10.66
CA THR A 97 -13.26 35.20 11.60
C THR A 97 -12.20 36.28 11.93
N LYS A 98 -10.93 35.89 12.10
CA LYS A 98 -9.82 36.85 12.27
C LYS A 98 -9.61 37.71 11.03
N LEU A 99 -9.71 37.13 9.84
CA LEU A 99 -9.61 37.87 8.58
C LEU A 99 -10.76 38.86 8.42
N GLU A 100 -11.99 38.49 8.78
CA GLU A 100 -13.13 39.40 8.76
C GLU A 100 -12.95 40.57 9.72
N LYS A 101 -12.49 40.31 10.95
CA LYS A 101 -12.18 41.36 11.91
C LYS A 101 -11.11 42.33 11.37
N ARG A 102 -10.03 41.81 10.79
CA ARG A 102 -8.98 42.65 10.15
C ARG A 102 -9.50 43.41 8.94
N LYS A 103 -10.41 42.84 8.16
CA LYS A 103 -11.05 43.53 7.04
C LYS A 103 -11.91 44.69 7.53
N LYS A 104 -12.63 44.52 8.64
CA LYS A 104 -13.41 45.58 9.28
C LYS A 104 -12.50 46.70 9.81
N GLU A 105 -11.47 46.37 10.59
CA GLU A 105 -10.48 47.35 11.06
C GLU A 105 -9.84 48.13 9.90
N ASN A 106 -9.53 47.46 8.77
CA ASN A 106 -9.00 48.14 7.58
C ASN A 106 -10.03 49.04 6.87
N ARG A 107 -11.34 48.77 6.99
CA ARG A 107 -12.37 49.68 6.47
C ARG A 107 -12.47 50.91 7.36
N ASP A 108 -12.54 50.71 8.67
CA ASP A 108 -12.63 51.79 9.66
C ASP A 108 -11.42 52.75 9.53
N LEU A 109 -10.20 52.22 9.44
CA LEU A 109 -8.98 53.02 9.21
C LEU A 109 -8.97 53.77 7.87
N LYS A 110 -9.58 53.22 6.82
CA LYS A 110 -9.68 53.92 5.53
C LYS A 110 -10.64 55.10 5.61
N GLU A 111 -11.75 54.95 6.31
CA GLU A 111 -12.70 56.04 6.57
C GLU A 111 -12.04 57.15 7.39
N GLU A 112 -11.26 56.80 8.43
CA GLU A 112 -10.48 57.76 9.22
C GLU A 112 -9.44 58.52 8.36
N VAL A 113 -8.71 57.82 7.49
CA VAL A 113 -7.75 58.45 6.57
C VAL A 113 -8.47 59.42 5.63
N GLU A 114 -9.61 59.02 5.04
CA GLU A 114 -10.40 59.88 4.16
C GLU A 114 -10.92 61.13 4.89
N GLU A 115 -11.32 61.00 6.15
CA GLU A 115 -11.68 62.17 6.98
C GLU A 115 -10.51 63.11 7.23
N LEU A 116 -9.32 62.56 7.54
CA LEU A 116 -8.11 63.35 7.76
C LEU A 116 -7.66 64.07 6.49
N GLU A 117 -7.72 63.40 5.34
CA GLU A 117 -7.44 63.99 4.03
C GLU A 117 -8.38 65.19 3.76
N LYS A 118 -9.69 65.02 3.94
CA LYS A 118 -10.67 66.11 3.82
C LYS A 118 -10.37 67.28 4.78
N LYS A 119 -9.94 67.00 6.01
CA LYS A 119 -9.54 68.04 6.99
C LYS A 119 -8.27 68.78 6.55
N LEU A 120 -7.28 68.08 6.00
CA LEU A 120 -6.06 68.67 5.47
C LEU A 120 -6.34 69.55 4.24
N GLU A 121 -7.22 69.10 3.33
CA GLU A 121 -7.64 69.91 2.17
C GLU A 121 -8.32 71.22 2.60
N LYS A 122 -9.21 71.17 3.60
CA LYS A 122 -9.84 72.37 4.17
C LYS A 122 -8.81 73.33 4.76
N LYS A 123 -7.89 72.83 5.60
CA LYS A 123 -6.83 73.64 6.20
C LYS A 123 -5.90 74.25 5.15
N ALA A 124 -5.50 73.47 4.15
CA ALA A 124 -4.70 73.97 3.03
C ALA A 124 -5.44 75.05 2.22
N GLY A 125 -6.77 74.93 2.08
CA GLY A 125 -7.62 75.96 1.48
C GLY A 125 -7.67 77.26 2.30
N GLU A 126 -7.77 77.16 3.63
CA GLU A 126 -7.74 78.31 4.55
C GLU A 126 -6.37 79.00 4.60
N GLU A 127 -5.29 78.21 4.63
CA GLU A 127 -3.92 78.72 4.65
C GLU A 127 -3.58 79.48 3.36
N LYS A 128 -4.02 78.98 2.20
CA LYS A 128 -3.94 79.71 0.92
C LYS A 128 -4.72 81.03 0.94
N LYS A 129 -5.85 81.10 1.64
CA LYS A 129 -6.62 82.36 1.80
C LYS A 129 -5.87 83.36 2.69
N LYS A 130 -5.27 82.89 3.80
CA LYS A 130 -4.46 83.73 4.70
C LYS A 130 -3.20 84.27 4.00
N GLN A 131 -2.44 83.43 3.29
CA GLN A 131 -1.28 83.87 2.50
C GLN A 131 -1.63 84.95 1.46
N ARG A 132 -2.81 84.87 0.85
CA ARG A 132 -3.30 85.91 -0.09
C ARG A 132 -3.59 87.26 0.58
N GLN A 133 -3.85 87.29 1.89
CA GLN A 133 -4.17 88.51 2.62
C GLN A 133 -2.93 89.18 3.26
N GLU A 134 -1.86 88.42 3.50
CA GLU A 134 -0.62 88.94 4.12
C GLU A 134 0.49 89.33 3.12
N SER A 135 0.21 89.30 1.82
CA SER A 135 1.18 89.72 0.78
C SER A 135 0.74 91.00 0.05
N PRO A 136 0.96 92.22 0.59
CA PRO A 136 0.99 93.44 -0.20
C PRO A 136 2.38 93.65 -0.83
N SER A 137 2.39 93.94 -2.13
CA SER A 137 3.49 94.52 -2.92
C SER A 137 4.85 93.79 -2.97
N SER A 138 5.07 93.00 -4.04
CA SER A 138 6.40 92.88 -4.68
C SER A 138 6.27 92.48 -6.15
N SER A 139 5.42 93.19 -6.90
CA SER A 139 5.19 92.98 -8.33
C SER A 139 6.27 93.56 -9.27
N GLU A 140 7.45 93.97 -8.77
CA GLU A 140 8.50 94.62 -9.59
C GLU A 140 9.79 93.79 -9.80
N GLU A 141 10.12 92.77 -8.98
CA GLU A 141 11.49 92.19 -9.03
C GLU A 141 11.65 90.82 -9.73
N GLU A 142 10.57 90.15 -10.16
CA GLU A 142 10.66 88.77 -10.69
C GLU A 142 10.50 88.62 -12.22
N LYS A 143 10.59 89.73 -12.97
CA LYS A 143 10.70 89.69 -14.44
C LYS A 143 12.14 89.50 -14.95
N LYS A 144 13.17 89.53 -14.09
CA LYS A 144 14.60 89.43 -14.50
C LYS A 144 15.27 88.05 -14.39
N LYS A 145 14.64 87.02 -13.81
CA LYS A 145 15.27 85.68 -13.63
C LYS A 145 14.80 84.58 -14.58
N LYS A 146 13.88 84.88 -15.51
CA LYS A 146 13.38 83.91 -16.51
C LYS A 146 14.25 83.71 -17.76
N GLN A 147 15.45 84.32 -17.85
CA GLN A 147 16.30 84.21 -19.04
C GLN A 147 17.59 83.36 -18.89
N LEU A 148 17.93 82.81 -17.70
CA LEU A 148 19.27 82.21 -17.47
C LEU A 148 19.32 80.78 -16.91
N LYS A 149 18.26 79.97 -17.02
CA LYS A 149 18.34 78.51 -16.75
C LYS A 149 17.64 77.67 -17.83
N LEU A 150 17.90 78.01 -19.08
CA LEU A 150 18.01 77.03 -20.15
C LEU A 150 19.49 76.64 -20.19
N LYS A 151 19.80 75.33 -20.20
CA LYS A 151 21.15 74.73 -20.33
C LYS A 151 21.94 74.51 -19.04
N ALA A 152 21.52 73.51 -18.28
CA ALA A 152 22.37 72.57 -17.53
C ALA A 152 21.42 71.57 -16.88
N SER A 153 21.55 70.26 -16.93
CA SER A 153 22.59 69.38 -17.45
C SER A 153 22.01 67.98 -17.22
N VAL A 154 21.96 67.13 -18.24
CA VAL A 154 22.87 65.98 -18.35
C VAL A 154 22.52 64.87 -17.34
N SER A 155 21.94 63.82 -17.91
CA SER A 155 22.33 62.42 -17.68
C SER A 155 22.34 61.92 -16.24
N ARG A 156 21.33 61.11 -15.89
CA ARG A 156 21.58 59.92 -15.06
C ARG A 156 20.46 58.87 -15.18
N SER A 157 20.77 57.88 -16.03
CA SER A 157 20.56 56.46 -15.77
C SER A 157 19.13 55.94 -15.64
N ARG A 158 18.60 55.55 -16.81
CA ARG A 158 17.82 54.32 -17.00
C ARG A 158 18.48 53.16 -16.23
N SER A 159 17.87 52.67 -15.16
CA SER A 159 18.00 51.30 -14.63
C SER A 159 17.16 51.14 -13.36
N ARG A 160 15.88 50.76 -13.47
CA ARG A 160 15.13 50.02 -12.43
C ARG A 160 13.71 49.71 -12.91
N ALA A 161 13.59 48.69 -13.76
CA ALA A 161 12.36 47.93 -13.90
C ALA A 161 12.57 46.61 -13.15
N GLY A 162 12.47 46.68 -11.82
CA GLY A 162 12.44 45.53 -10.92
C GLY A 162 11.28 45.74 -9.97
N SER A 163 10.14 45.16 -10.30
CA SER A 163 8.91 45.22 -9.52
C SER A 163 9.13 44.66 -8.10
N PRO A 164 8.73 45.34 -7.01
CA PRO A 164 8.80 44.79 -5.65
C PRO A 164 7.72 43.73 -5.37
N GLU A 165 6.80 43.48 -6.31
CA GLU A 165 5.60 42.68 -6.05
C GLU A 165 5.77 41.19 -6.38
N ARG A 166 7.00 40.65 -6.25
CA ARG A 166 7.25 39.21 -6.40
C ARG A 166 8.28 38.64 -5.41
N GLU A 167 8.49 39.30 -4.28
CA GLU A 167 9.47 38.87 -3.27
C GLU A 167 8.85 38.46 -1.93
N LEU A 168 7.61 37.94 -1.93
CA LEU A 168 7.02 37.28 -0.75
C LEU A 168 6.59 35.82 -0.96
N GLN A 169 6.74 35.25 -2.16
CA GLN A 169 6.47 33.82 -2.40
C GLN A 169 7.72 32.95 -2.56
N LYS A 170 8.93 33.52 -2.61
CA LYS A 170 10.18 32.73 -2.78
C LYS A 170 10.92 32.39 -1.48
N ARG A 171 10.34 32.70 -0.31
CA ARG A 171 10.91 32.36 1.01
C ARG A 171 10.35 31.08 1.65
N LYS A 172 9.42 30.38 1.01
CA LYS A 172 8.91 29.07 1.50
C LYS A 172 9.49 27.83 0.78
N GLU A 173 10.33 27.99 -0.25
CA GLU A 173 10.93 26.83 -0.97
C GLU A 173 12.44 26.63 -0.73
N ARG A 174 13.01 27.19 0.34
CA ARG A 174 14.43 26.96 0.69
C ARG A 174 14.66 26.27 2.04
N LYS A 175 13.70 25.46 2.50
CA LYS A 175 13.87 24.60 3.68
C LYS A 175 13.66 23.13 3.35
N SER A 176 14.43 22.63 2.38
CA SER A 176 14.67 21.18 2.20
C SER A 176 16.03 20.92 1.53
N LYS A 177 17.06 21.68 1.93
CA LYS A 177 18.43 21.14 1.94
C LYS A 177 18.51 20.21 3.14
N SER A 178 18.18 18.93 2.92
CA SER A 178 18.63 17.86 3.81
C SER A 178 20.15 17.77 3.65
N PRO A 179 20.97 18.16 4.64
CA PRO A 179 22.38 17.88 4.59
C PRO A 179 22.56 16.39 4.92
N GLY A 180 23.28 15.70 4.05
CA GLY A 180 24.25 14.70 4.47
C GLY A 180 23.70 13.49 5.21
N GLY A 181 23.78 12.35 4.54
CA GLY A 181 23.84 11.06 5.20
C GLY A 181 24.78 11.12 6.41
N LYS A 182 24.22 10.78 7.57
CA LYS A 182 24.96 10.20 8.67
C LYS A 182 24.42 8.81 8.85
N SER A 183 25.16 7.86 8.30
CA SER A 183 25.29 6.51 8.80
C SER A 183 25.61 6.57 10.29
N SER A 184 24.58 6.56 11.14
CA SER A 184 24.71 6.19 12.54
C SER A 184 24.33 4.73 12.66
N ALA A 185 25.37 3.90 12.69
CA ALA A 185 25.34 2.65 13.41
C ALA A 185 24.77 2.93 14.82
N SER A 186 23.52 2.52 15.05
CA SER A 186 22.96 2.38 16.38
C SER A 186 22.63 0.92 16.60
N SER A 187 23.71 0.18 16.85
CA SER A 187 23.72 -0.92 17.79
C SER A 187 23.10 -0.44 19.12
N LYS A 188 21.90 -0.93 19.45
CA LYS A 188 21.41 -1.11 20.84
C LYS A 188 20.06 -1.81 20.84
N GLY A 189 19.92 -2.83 21.68
CA GLY A 189 18.61 -3.34 22.10
C GLY A 189 18.32 -4.82 21.82
N ARG A 190 19.36 -5.65 21.63
CA ARG A 190 19.25 -7.11 21.72
C ARG A 190 19.17 -7.51 23.20
N GLU A 191 18.03 -7.27 23.84
CA GLU A 191 17.77 -7.73 25.21
C GLU A 191 16.38 -8.36 25.33
N LYS A 192 16.35 -9.69 25.25
CA LYS A 192 15.68 -10.65 26.16
C LYS A 192 15.33 -11.92 25.40
N ALA A 193 16.33 -12.79 25.30
CA ALA A 193 16.12 -14.23 25.18
C ALA A 193 17.24 -14.97 25.94
N ARG A 194 17.35 -14.65 27.24
CA ARG A 194 17.97 -15.52 28.24
C ARG A 194 16.88 -15.89 29.22
N ASN A 195 16.24 -17.03 28.93
CA ASN A 195 15.79 -18.03 29.88
C ASN A 195 15.00 -19.09 29.13
N ARG A 196 15.69 -20.07 28.56
CA ARG A 196 15.19 -21.44 28.64
C ARG A 196 16.36 -22.39 28.60
N SER A 197 16.87 -22.59 29.80
CA SER A 197 17.77 -23.64 30.19
C SER A 197 17.35 -24.97 29.58
N ARG A 198 18.34 -25.62 28.98
CA ARG A 198 18.43 -27.07 28.85
C ARG A 198 18.10 -27.77 30.18
N SER A 199 17.17 -28.72 30.14
CA SER A 199 17.34 -30.11 30.60
C SER A 199 16.04 -30.86 30.30
N LEU A 200 16.03 -31.87 29.42
CA LEU A 200 16.43 -33.27 29.68
C LEU A 200 15.55 -33.97 30.72
N SER A 201 14.43 -34.51 30.24
CA SER A 201 13.79 -35.78 30.60
C SER A 201 12.49 -35.81 29.77
N GLY A 202 12.14 -36.79 28.95
CA GLY A 202 12.33 -38.22 29.00
C GLY A 202 11.03 -38.82 28.44
N SER A 203 11.13 -40.03 27.87
CA SER A 203 10.03 -40.86 27.36
C SER A 203 9.41 -40.43 26.03
N ARG A 204 9.84 -41.03 24.92
CA ARG A 204 9.48 -42.38 24.40
C ARG A 204 8.21 -42.33 23.53
N ASP A 205 8.30 -43.09 22.45
CA ASP A 205 7.24 -43.42 21.48
C ASP A 205 6.83 -42.34 20.46
N ARG A 206 7.65 -42.21 19.40
CA ARG A 206 7.13 -42.39 18.04
C ARG A 206 8.07 -43.27 17.22
N ARG A 207 7.71 -44.54 17.22
CA ARG A 207 8.00 -45.60 16.24
C ARG A 207 8.07 -44.98 14.83
N ARG A 208 9.18 -45.13 14.11
CA ARG A 208 9.53 -46.31 13.29
C ARG A 208 8.40 -46.58 12.29
N ASP A 209 8.54 -46.04 11.08
CA ASP A 209 8.20 -46.68 9.79
C ASP A 209 8.48 -45.70 8.64
N ASP A 210 9.76 -45.49 8.34
CA ASP A 210 10.22 -44.96 7.06
C ASP A 210 11.42 -45.81 6.64
N ASN A 211 11.13 -47.04 6.23
CA ASN A 211 12.09 -47.90 5.58
C ASN A 211 11.41 -48.66 4.44
N GLU A 212 12.11 -48.71 3.32
CA GLU A 212 11.92 -49.62 2.19
C GLU A 212 10.81 -49.28 1.18
N ARG A 213 11.18 -48.46 0.17
CA ARG A 213 10.93 -48.81 -1.25
C ARG A 213 11.83 -48.02 -2.20
N ASP A 214 13.12 -48.22 -2.01
CA ASP A 214 14.12 -48.04 -3.05
C ASP A 214 14.85 -49.38 -3.21
N ARG A 215 14.57 -50.07 -4.32
CA ARG A 215 15.27 -51.23 -4.94
C ARG A 215 14.25 -52.14 -5.62
N ASP A 216 14.03 -51.93 -6.91
CA ASP A 216 14.60 -52.85 -7.90
C ASP A 216 14.15 -52.57 -9.35
N ARG A 217 15.14 -52.57 -10.24
CA ARG A 217 15.08 -53.11 -11.61
C ARG A 217 14.24 -52.37 -12.67
N ARG A 218 14.93 -51.55 -13.48
CA ARG A 218 15.25 -51.98 -14.86
C ARG A 218 16.34 -51.11 -15.48
N GLY A 219 17.51 -51.72 -15.61
CA GLY A 219 18.61 -51.16 -16.37
C GLY A 219 18.30 -51.07 -17.85
N ARG A 220 18.84 -50.02 -18.49
CA ARG A 220 19.32 -50.11 -19.87
C ARG A 220 20.57 -49.25 -20.03
N SER A 221 21.69 -49.96 -20.00
CA SER A 221 23.04 -49.50 -20.29
C SER A 221 23.14 -48.98 -21.73
N ARG A 222 23.90 -47.90 -21.97
CA ARG A 222 25.18 -47.91 -22.73
C ARG A 222 25.59 -46.54 -23.29
N SER A 223 26.91 -46.36 -23.30
CA SER A 223 27.75 -45.32 -23.93
C SER A 223 27.74 -43.96 -23.22
N ARG A 224 28.76 -43.57 -22.44
CA ARG A 224 30.20 -43.38 -22.75
C ARG A 224 30.42 -42.59 -24.05
N ARG A 225 30.52 -41.26 -23.91
CA ARG A 225 31.51 -40.42 -24.62
C ARG A 225 31.71 -39.12 -23.83
N SER A 226 32.67 -39.20 -22.92
CA SER A 226 33.52 -38.09 -22.52
C SER A 226 34.12 -37.45 -23.78
N SER A 227 33.84 -36.16 -24.01
CA SER A 227 34.75 -35.21 -24.67
C SER A 227 34.06 -33.88 -24.92
N SER A 228 34.76 -32.82 -24.54
CA SER A 228 34.85 -31.60 -25.35
C SER A 228 33.76 -30.52 -25.18
N ARG A 229 34.18 -29.51 -24.41
CA ARG A 229 34.17 -28.08 -24.77
C ARG A 229 32.81 -27.40 -24.96
N ARG A 230 32.64 -26.35 -24.15
CA ARG A 230 31.76 -25.19 -24.38
C ARG A 230 30.28 -25.54 -24.48
N SER A 231 29.65 -25.66 -23.32
CA SER A 231 28.27 -25.21 -23.17
C SER A 231 28.16 -24.45 -21.86
N ARG A 232 28.33 -23.14 -21.94
CA ARG A 232 27.74 -22.18 -21.01
C ARG A 232 26.21 -22.30 -21.16
N SER A 233 25.66 -23.42 -20.69
CA SER A 233 24.22 -23.68 -20.64
C SER A 233 23.73 -23.08 -19.32
N ARG A 234 23.24 -21.84 -19.33
CA ARG A 234 21.81 -21.53 -19.46
C ARG A 234 20.89 -22.20 -18.44
N ASP A 235 21.41 -22.68 -17.31
CA ASP A 235 20.61 -23.05 -16.13
C ASP A 235 20.15 -21.83 -15.30
N TYR A 236 20.01 -20.67 -15.95
CA TYR A 236 19.30 -19.53 -15.39
C TYR A 236 17.86 -19.55 -15.89
N ARG A 237 16.95 -19.90 -14.96
CA ARG A 237 15.52 -19.54 -14.93
C ARG A 237 14.56 -20.52 -15.62
N ALA A 238 14.52 -21.77 -15.15
CA ALA A 238 13.22 -22.34 -14.79
C ALA A 238 12.70 -21.49 -13.62
N GLY A 239 11.81 -20.52 -13.86
CA GLY A 239 10.41 -20.86 -14.03
C GLY A 239 9.73 -21.14 -12.69
N GLY A 240 10.41 -20.91 -11.56
CA GLY A 240 9.78 -20.80 -10.25
C GLY A 240 8.71 -19.72 -10.30
N LYS A 241 7.46 -20.16 -10.39
CA LYS A 241 6.22 -19.41 -10.18
C LYS A 241 6.22 -18.96 -8.71
N GLY A 242 7.12 -18.05 -8.39
CA GLY A 242 7.20 -17.43 -7.09
C GLY A 242 6.37 -16.18 -7.13
N ASP A 243 5.32 -16.15 -6.31
CA ASP A 243 4.69 -14.93 -5.78
C ASP A 243 5.68 -14.14 -4.88
N GLY A 244 6.95 -14.13 -5.28
CA GLY A 244 8.02 -13.41 -4.64
C GLY A 244 7.77 -11.94 -4.85
N LYS A 245 7.40 -11.26 -3.76
CA LYS A 245 7.59 -9.83 -3.49
C LYS A 245 9.06 -9.42 -3.69
N GLY A 246 9.59 -9.59 -4.89
CA GLY A 246 10.87 -9.08 -5.31
C GLY A 246 10.62 -7.73 -5.96
N ASP A 247 10.82 -6.66 -5.21
CA ASP A 247 10.71 -5.26 -5.65
C ASP A 247 11.71 -4.85 -6.77
N GLY A 248 12.36 -5.82 -7.42
CA GLY A 248 13.39 -5.62 -8.44
C GLY A 248 12.97 -5.92 -9.89
N LEU A 249 11.77 -6.47 -10.13
CA LEU A 249 11.27 -6.64 -11.51
C LEU A 249 10.58 -5.36 -11.98
N GLN A 250 10.94 -4.89 -13.17
CA GLN A 250 10.33 -3.70 -13.77
C GLN A 250 8.81 -3.93 -13.96
N LEU A 251 8.02 -2.91 -13.61
CA LEU A 251 6.58 -2.90 -13.86
C LEU A 251 6.32 -2.96 -15.36
N CYS A 252 5.34 -3.76 -15.78
CA CYS A 252 4.95 -3.82 -17.19
C CYS A 252 4.20 -2.53 -17.57
N ILE A 253 4.92 -1.55 -18.14
CA ILE A 253 4.32 -0.26 -18.57
C ILE A 253 3.12 -0.49 -19.53
N PRO A 254 3.18 -1.40 -20.53
CA PRO A 254 2.01 -1.69 -21.36
C PRO A 254 0.79 -2.20 -20.59
N TYR A 255 0.98 -2.93 -19.48
CA TYR A 255 -0.13 -3.44 -18.67
C TYR A 255 -0.79 -2.32 -17.87
N VAL A 256 0.01 -1.45 -17.24
CA VAL A 256 -0.50 -0.26 -16.54
C VAL A 256 -1.26 0.68 -17.50
N GLN A 257 -0.91 0.69 -18.79
CA GLN A 257 -1.64 1.43 -19.84
C GLN A 257 -2.85 0.67 -20.44
N GLY A 258 -3.15 -0.56 -20.00
CA GLY A 258 -4.24 -1.38 -20.54
C GLY A 258 -3.99 -1.99 -21.93
N ARG A 259 -2.74 -2.01 -22.40
CA ARG A 259 -2.35 -2.50 -23.74
C ARG A 259 -1.65 -3.87 -23.75
N CYS A 260 -1.27 -4.39 -22.58
CA CYS A 260 -0.61 -5.70 -22.49
C CYS A 260 -1.62 -6.84 -22.69
N ARG A 261 -1.41 -7.69 -23.70
CA ARG A 261 -2.24 -8.88 -23.98
C ARG A 261 -1.69 -10.18 -23.39
N ARG A 262 -0.53 -10.13 -22.74
CA ARG A 262 0.15 -11.33 -22.21
C ARG A 262 -0.46 -11.83 -20.90
N GLY A 263 -1.25 -11.01 -20.22
CA GLY A 263 -1.79 -11.34 -18.89
C GLY A 263 -0.69 -11.79 -17.94
N ASP A 264 -0.94 -12.80 -17.12
CA ASP A 264 -0.01 -13.30 -16.10
C ASP A 264 1.23 -13.99 -16.68
N THR A 265 1.26 -14.23 -17.99
CA THR A 265 2.45 -14.79 -18.67
C THR A 265 3.48 -13.72 -19.06
N CYS A 266 3.21 -12.45 -18.73
CA CYS A 266 4.13 -11.37 -19.02
C CYS A 266 5.43 -11.52 -18.21
N ARG A 267 6.56 -11.21 -18.86
CA ARG A 267 7.88 -11.23 -18.20
C ARG A 267 8.02 -10.14 -17.13
N ASP A 268 7.27 -9.06 -17.29
CA ASP A 268 7.29 -7.89 -16.41
C ASP A 268 6.13 -7.99 -15.40
N ARG A 269 6.30 -7.36 -14.24
CA ARG A 269 5.35 -7.50 -13.13
C ARG A 269 4.02 -6.80 -13.44
N HIS A 270 2.91 -7.51 -13.24
CA HIS A 270 1.54 -6.98 -13.28
C HIS A 270 1.03 -6.80 -11.84
N PRO A 271 0.86 -5.56 -11.35
CA PRO A 271 0.19 -5.32 -10.09
C PRO A 271 -1.31 -5.63 -10.25
N ALA A 272 -1.86 -6.46 -9.36
CA ALA A 272 -3.29 -6.77 -9.34
C ALA A 272 -4.11 -5.55 -8.85
N ASP A 273 -3.57 -4.85 -7.85
CA ASP A 273 -4.21 -3.71 -7.20
C ASP A 273 -3.46 -2.40 -7.52
N ASP A 274 -4.16 -1.27 -7.45
CA ASP A 274 -3.61 0.09 -7.56
C ASP A 274 -3.05 0.52 -8.94
N LEU A 275 -3.62 0.03 -10.04
CA LEU A 275 -3.24 0.45 -11.39
C LEU A 275 -3.26 1.98 -11.57
N ASP A 276 -4.31 2.64 -11.06
CA ASP A 276 -4.45 4.09 -11.15
C ASP A 276 -3.39 4.85 -10.34
N ALA A 277 -3.09 4.41 -9.11
CA ALA A 277 -2.09 5.06 -8.28
C ALA A 277 -0.68 4.91 -8.87
N ILE A 278 -0.38 3.75 -9.45
CA ILE A 278 0.89 3.51 -10.15
C ILE A 278 0.97 4.37 -11.42
N TYR A 279 -0.13 4.47 -12.18
CA TYR A 279 -0.22 5.31 -13.37
C TYR A 279 0.00 6.79 -13.04
N GLU A 280 -0.63 7.31 -11.99
CA GLU A 280 -0.42 8.67 -11.50
C GLU A 280 1.02 8.91 -11.01
N THR A 281 1.64 7.90 -10.39
CA THR A 281 3.06 7.98 -9.99
C THR A 281 3.99 8.05 -11.19
N LEU A 282 3.69 7.33 -12.27
CA LEU A 282 4.44 7.40 -13.53
C LEU A 282 4.24 8.76 -14.22
N LYS A 283 3.01 9.30 -14.25
CA LYS A 283 2.71 10.64 -14.77
C LYS A 283 3.45 11.76 -14.04
N ARG A 284 3.72 11.63 -12.74
CA ARG A 284 4.44 12.66 -11.98
C ARG A 284 5.94 12.67 -12.28
N LYS A 285 6.52 11.54 -12.68
CA LYS A 285 7.96 11.42 -12.94
C LYS A 285 8.30 12.12 -14.27
N PRO A 286 9.33 12.99 -14.30
CA PRO A 286 9.76 13.62 -15.54
C PRO A 286 10.30 12.57 -16.50
N CYS A 287 9.94 12.69 -17.77
CA CYS A 287 10.44 11.81 -18.81
C CYS A 287 11.96 11.94 -18.93
N ARG A 288 12.66 10.80 -18.94
CA ARG A 288 14.12 10.75 -19.09
C ARG A 288 14.62 11.42 -20.38
N TYR A 289 13.79 11.41 -21.43
CA TYR A 289 14.11 12.02 -22.72
C TYR A 289 13.64 13.49 -22.83
N GLY A 290 13.01 14.05 -21.78
CA GLY A 290 12.57 15.44 -21.77
C GLY A 290 11.71 15.81 -22.99
N ALA A 291 11.90 17.00 -23.54
CA ALA A 291 11.18 17.49 -24.71
C ALA A 291 11.41 16.65 -25.99
N ASP A 292 12.56 15.95 -26.08
CA ASP A 292 12.95 15.16 -27.26
C ASP A 292 12.32 13.77 -27.32
N CYS A 293 11.42 13.43 -26.38
CA CYS A 293 10.78 12.12 -26.33
C CYS A 293 9.91 11.87 -27.57
N LYS A 294 10.33 10.98 -28.48
CA LYS A 294 9.56 10.69 -29.72
C LYS A 294 8.39 9.71 -29.53
N ARG A 295 8.22 9.12 -28.35
CA ARG A 295 7.17 8.13 -28.10
C ARG A 295 5.80 8.80 -27.98
N ARG A 296 4.83 8.37 -28.80
CA ARG A 296 3.45 8.92 -28.80
C ARG A 296 2.66 8.56 -27.54
N ASP A 297 3.07 7.50 -26.85
CA ASP A 297 2.42 6.91 -25.69
C ASP A 297 3.30 6.96 -24.42
N CYS A 298 4.18 7.96 -24.34
CA CYS A 298 5.00 8.16 -23.15
C CYS A 298 4.11 8.60 -21.98
N VAL A 299 4.10 7.81 -20.89
CA VAL A 299 3.34 8.06 -19.65
C VAL A 299 4.01 9.03 -18.68
N PHE A 300 5.26 9.41 -18.93
CA PHE A 300 6.02 10.31 -18.07
C PHE A 300 5.79 11.77 -18.46
N LYS A 301 5.88 12.70 -17.51
CA LYS A 301 5.67 14.13 -17.74
C LYS A 301 6.75 14.72 -18.66
N HIS A 302 6.38 15.44 -19.70
CA HIS A 302 7.31 16.28 -20.46
C HIS A 302 7.14 17.75 -20.04
N PRO A 303 8.24 18.53 -20.01
CA PRO A 303 8.16 19.97 -19.71
C PRO A 303 7.33 20.75 -20.74
N ASP A 304 7.19 20.23 -21.97
CA ASP A 304 6.56 20.89 -23.11
C ASP A 304 5.26 20.23 -23.58
N ASP A 305 4.56 19.46 -22.74
CA ASP A 305 3.28 18.80 -23.09
C ASP A 305 2.15 19.78 -23.49
N GLY A 306 2.42 21.09 -23.55
CA GLY A 306 1.48 22.11 -23.97
C GLY A 306 1.04 22.07 -25.44
N ARG A 307 1.74 21.40 -26.38
CA ARG A 307 1.36 21.42 -27.81
C ARG A 307 1.84 20.21 -28.63
N ARG A 308 1.32 19.00 -28.38
CA ARG A 308 1.21 18.04 -29.50
C ARG A 308 -0.16 18.21 -30.13
N ARG A 309 -0.20 19.05 -31.17
CA ARG A 309 -1.29 19.14 -32.13
C ARG A 309 -1.59 17.72 -32.62
N THR A 310 -2.82 17.29 -32.37
CA THR A 310 -3.47 16.23 -33.13
C THR A 310 -3.65 16.76 -34.54
N ASP A 311 -2.71 16.45 -35.44
CA ASP A 311 -2.94 16.44 -36.88
C ASP A 311 -3.32 15.02 -37.31
#